data_AF-A0A420YQG8-F1
#
_entry.id   AF-A0A420YQG8-F1
#
_cell.length_a   1.000
_cell.length_b   1.000
_cell.length_c   1.000
_cell.angle_alpha   90.00
_cell.angle_beta   90.00
_cell.angle_gamma   90.00
#
_symmetry.space_group_name_H-M   'P 1'
#
loop_
_entity.id
_entity.type
_entity.pdbx_description
1 polymer ?
#
loop_
_entity_poly.entity_id
_entity_poly.type
_entity_poly.pdbx_seq_one_letter_code
_entity_poly.pdbx_strand_id
1 'polypeptide(L)'
;MVEKINETLMENSGRLVGVEFVVIHNDAGYMTPTEYIEWLRYREKSLGIAHYYCNRDTIVRVVDTYNIAYHTGDWWSNIRSIGYEICESMKATDEEFLQNEDITLMQATEDLLYYGLPITADTVRLHHEFVPTSCPHRSLALHGGTTESVKDYFITRMTELAELGSTVEEMLATIGNWTEENDDMSNNEETSPGEEKPSTEKTNEEIADEVILGLWGNGEERKQRLEEDGYDYDAIQEIVNIKLSE
;
A
#
# COMPACT_ATOMS: atom_id res chain seq x y z
N MET A 1 13.84 4.34 6.05
CA MET A 1 13.60 3.11 6.84
C MET A 1 12.32 3.33 7.63
N VAL A 2 11.33 2.48 7.44
CA VAL A 2 10.04 2.55 8.15
C VAL A 2 10.22 2.04 9.58
N GLU A 3 9.73 2.78 10.57
CA GLU A 3 9.78 2.37 11.98
C GLU A 3 8.67 1.35 12.28
N LYS A 4 9.01 0.18 12.84
CA LYS A 4 8.03 -0.82 13.30
C LYS A 4 7.90 -0.77 14.83
N ILE A 5 6.70 -0.49 15.33
CA ILE A 5 6.38 -0.45 16.77
C ILE A 5 5.34 -1.50 17.09
N ASN A 6 5.60 -2.32 18.12
CA ASN A 6 4.64 -3.31 18.63
C ASN A 6 4.27 -2.93 20.06
N GLU A 7 3.01 -2.58 20.29
CA GLU A 7 2.51 -2.26 21.63
C GLU A 7 1.10 -2.82 21.83
N THR A 8 0.98 -3.95 22.53
CA THR A 8 -0.31 -4.61 22.72
C THR A 8 -1.23 -3.79 23.64
N LEU A 9 -2.30 -3.23 23.09
CA LEU A 9 -3.30 -2.42 23.80
C LEU A 9 -4.62 -3.17 24.07
N MET A 10 -4.74 -4.40 23.57
CA MET A 10 -5.90 -5.26 23.80
C MET A 10 -5.51 -6.75 23.83
N GLU A 11 -5.43 -7.32 25.03
CA GLU A 11 -5.00 -8.72 25.25
C GLU A 11 -6.17 -9.70 25.47
N ASN A 12 -7.34 -9.19 25.85
CA ASN A 12 -8.48 -10.01 26.32
C ASN A 12 -9.66 -10.07 25.32
N SER A 13 -9.40 -9.86 24.03
CA SER A 13 -10.45 -9.88 22.98
C SER A 13 -10.82 -11.29 22.50
N GLY A 14 -10.10 -12.31 22.96
CA GLY A 14 -10.21 -13.68 22.43
C GLY A 14 -9.31 -13.91 21.23
N ARG A 15 -9.35 -15.12 20.66
CA ARG A 15 -8.48 -15.53 19.55
C ARG A 15 -9.24 -15.48 18.23
N LEU A 16 -8.54 -15.12 17.16
CA LEU A 16 -9.06 -15.34 15.82
C LEU A 16 -9.34 -16.83 15.64
N VAL A 17 -10.41 -17.15 14.92
CA VAL A 17 -10.70 -18.55 14.57
C VAL A 17 -9.80 -19.05 13.42
N GLY A 18 -9.09 -18.11 12.79
CA GLY A 18 -8.17 -18.26 11.68
C GLY A 18 -8.07 -16.91 10.96
N VAL A 19 -6.95 -16.65 10.27
CA VAL A 19 -6.87 -15.51 9.35
C VAL A 19 -7.31 -16.03 7.99
N GLU A 20 -8.37 -15.42 7.44
CA GLU A 20 -8.94 -15.77 6.13
C GLU A 20 -8.75 -14.64 5.11
N PHE A 21 -8.63 -13.39 5.58
CA PHE A 21 -8.45 -12.21 4.75
C PHE A 21 -7.91 -11.02 5.56
N VAL A 22 -7.43 -10.00 4.87
CA VAL A 22 -7.10 -8.69 5.42
C VAL A 22 -8.21 -7.69 5.09
N VAL A 23 -8.43 -6.71 5.97
CA VAL A 23 -9.34 -5.58 5.70
C VAL A 23 -8.55 -4.28 5.75
N ILE A 24 -8.56 -3.55 4.63
CA ILE A 24 -7.90 -2.25 4.50
C ILE A 24 -8.90 -1.14 4.82
N HIS A 25 -8.52 -0.27 5.75
CA HIS A 25 -9.31 0.86 6.25
C HIS A 25 -8.60 2.18 5.95
N ASN A 26 -9.35 3.28 6.04
CA ASN A 26 -8.79 4.61 6.21
C ASN A 26 -9.25 5.13 7.56
N ASP A 27 -8.34 5.74 8.31
CA ASP A 27 -8.56 6.12 9.70
C ASP A 27 -9.65 7.19 9.89
N ALA A 28 -10.05 7.86 8.81
CA ALA A 28 -10.92 9.03 8.77
C ALA A 28 -10.43 10.11 9.76
N GLY A 29 -9.11 10.22 9.88
CA GLY A 29 -8.42 10.90 10.96
C GLY A 29 -7.23 11.72 10.48
N TYR A 30 -6.57 12.32 11.47
CA TYR A 30 -5.45 13.25 11.30
C TYR A 30 -4.22 12.80 12.08
N MET A 31 -4.32 11.67 12.81
CA MET A 31 -3.29 11.20 13.72
C MET A 31 -2.29 10.31 12.99
N THR A 32 -1.03 10.47 13.32
CA THR A 32 0.03 9.52 12.97
C THR A 32 -0.17 8.19 13.70
N PRO A 33 0.44 7.09 13.21
CA PRO A 33 0.41 5.79 13.89
C PRO A 33 0.81 5.86 15.37
N THR A 34 1.86 6.62 15.71
CA THR A 34 2.35 6.75 17.09
C THR A 34 1.36 7.52 17.99
N GLU A 35 0.66 8.52 17.46
CA GLU A 35 -0.41 9.22 18.19
C GLU A 35 -1.60 8.29 18.49
N TYR A 36 -1.90 7.35 17.59
CA TYR A 36 -2.92 6.33 17.82
C TYR A 36 -2.63 5.45 19.04
N ILE A 37 -1.36 5.20 19.40
CA ILE A 37 -1.01 4.39 20.58
C ILE A 37 -1.64 4.99 21.85
N GLU A 38 -1.34 6.26 22.13
CA GLU A 38 -1.79 6.90 23.37
C GLU A 38 -3.30 7.15 23.36
N TRP A 39 -3.86 7.50 22.19
CA TRP A 39 -5.30 7.66 22.05
C TRP A 39 -6.05 6.33 22.27
N LEU A 40 -5.57 5.23 21.67
CA LEU A 40 -6.15 3.91 21.84
C LEU A 40 -6.00 3.41 23.25
N ARG A 41 -4.92 3.73 23.97
CA ARG A 41 -4.70 3.28 25.36
C ARG A 41 -5.92 3.54 26.24
N TYR A 42 -6.52 4.72 26.12
CA TYR A 42 -7.68 5.13 26.93
C TYR A 42 -9.03 5.03 26.21
N ARG A 43 -9.06 4.67 24.92
CA ARG A 43 -10.31 4.45 24.18
C ARG A 43 -11.04 3.20 24.67
N GLU A 44 -12.37 3.30 24.75
CA GLU A 44 -13.24 2.14 24.87
C GLU A 44 -13.15 1.28 23.60
N LYS A 45 -12.50 0.11 23.71
CA LYS A 45 -12.12 -0.71 22.55
C LYS A 45 -13.33 -1.20 21.73
N SER A 46 -14.49 -1.34 22.36
CA SER A 46 -15.77 -1.67 21.70
C SER A 46 -16.16 -0.66 20.61
N LEU A 47 -15.62 0.57 20.65
CA LEU A 47 -15.89 1.63 19.67
C LEU A 47 -14.98 1.56 18.45
N GLY A 48 -14.09 0.57 18.34
CA GLY A 48 -13.18 0.45 17.21
C GLY A 48 -11.72 0.35 17.64
N ILE A 49 -11.05 -0.71 17.20
CA ILE A 49 -9.59 -0.86 17.22
C ILE A 49 -9.20 -1.87 16.14
N ALA A 50 -8.26 -1.49 15.27
CA ALA A 50 -7.66 -2.36 14.27
C ALA A 50 -6.39 -3.03 14.80
N HIS A 51 -5.78 -3.93 14.00
CA HIS A 51 -4.52 -4.56 14.38
C HIS A 51 -3.34 -3.63 14.14
N TYR A 52 -3.33 -2.99 12.96
CA TYR A 52 -2.27 -2.12 12.49
C TYR A 52 -2.77 -0.71 12.19
N TYR A 53 -1.90 0.25 12.46
CA TYR A 53 -2.02 1.66 12.11
C TYR A 53 -0.73 2.05 11.39
N CYS A 54 -0.83 2.53 10.15
CA CYS A 54 0.31 2.66 9.27
C CYS A 54 0.33 4.01 8.57
N ASN A 55 1.52 4.58 8.40
CA ASN A 55 1.80 5.65 7.47
C ASN A 55 3.17 5.41 6.82
N ARG A 56 3.61 6.32 5.93
CA ARG A 56 4.86 6.18 5.17
C ARG A 56 6.12 6.03 6.04
N ASP A 57 6.05 6.49 7.29
CA ASP A 57 7.18 6.52 8.21
C ASP A 57 7.10 5.42 9.28
N THR A 58 5.91 4.92 9.60
CA THR A 58 5.70 4.06 10.78
C THR A 58 4.61 3.01 10.58
N ILE A 59 4.88 1.79 11.04
CA ILE A 59 3.92 0.70 11.20
C ILE A 59 3.77 0.44 12.70
N VAL A 60 2.57 0.66 13.23
CA VAL A 60 2.25 0.36 14.63
C VAL A 60 1.29 -0.82 14.68
N ARG A 61 1.67 -1.90 15.38
CA ARG A 61 0.76 -2.98 15.74
C ARG A 61 0.29 -2.84 17.17
N VAL A 62 -1.02 -2.73 17.37
CA VAL A 62 -1.66 -2.56 18.69
C VAL A 62 -2.49 -3.74 19.17
N VAL A 63 -2.79 -4.68 18.27
CA VAL A 63 -3.41 -5.97 18.59
C VAL A 63 -2.57 -7.05 17.90
N ASP A 64 -2.13 -8.05 18.66
CA ASP A 64 -1.41 -9.19 18.08
C ASP A 64 -2.29 -9.90 17.03
N THR A 65 -1.71 -10.33 15.92
CA THR A 65 -2.44 -10.90 14.76
C THR A 65 -3.06 -12.28 15.01
N TYR A 66 -2.94 -12.82 16.23
CA TYR A 66 -3.66 -14.01 16.68
C TYR A 66 -4.87 -13.69 17.58
N ASN A 67 -5.07 -12.42 17.95
CA ASN A 67 -6.15 -11.93 18.80
C ASN A 67 -7.21 -11.23 17.95
N ILE A 68 -8.46 -11.18 18.43
CA ILE A 68 -9.54 -10.49 17.72
C ILE A 68 -9.35 -8.97 17.84
N ALA A 69 -9.50 -8.23 16.74
CA ALA A 69 -9.68 -6.78 16.77
C ALA A 69 -11.15 -6.42 16.46
N TYR A 70 -11.60 -5.24 16.90
CA TYR A 70 -12.98 -4.79 16.67
C TYR A 70 -12.97 -3.68 15.63
N HIS A 71 -12.78 -4.02 14.35
CA HIS A 71 -12.45 -3.05 13.31
C HIS A 71 -13.50 -2.94 12.20
N THR A 72 -14.25 -4.00 11.92
CA THR A 72 -15.26 -3.97 10.85
C THR A 72 -16.66 -3.61 11.35
N GLY A 73 -16.91 -3.62 12.66
CA GLY A 73 -18.28 -3.52 13.19
C GLY A 73 -19.16 -4.75 12.91
N ASP A 74 -18.60 -5.82 12.34
CA ASP A 74 -19.26 -7.10 12.08
C ASP A 74 -18.48 -8.24 12.77
N TRP A 75 -19.17 -9.06 13.56
CA TRP A 75 -18.51 -10.11 14.35
C TRP A 75 -17.88 -11.19 13.48
N TRP A 76 -18.51 -11.55 12.35
CA TRP A 76 -18.02 -12.62 11.50
C TRP A 76 -16.66 -12.28 10.88
N SER A 77 -16.50 -11.05 10.40
CA SER A 77 -15.24 -10.55 9.85
C SER A 77 -14.21 -10.29 10.94
N ASN A 78 -14.56 -9.63 12.05
CA ASN A 78 -13.62 -9.33 13.14
C ASN A 78 -12.86 -10.56 13.66
N ILE A 79 -13.50 -11.73 13.71
CA ILE A 79 -12.86 -12.96 14.21
C ILE A 79 -12.05 -13.72 13.16
N ARG A 80 -12.05 -13.27 11.89
CA ARG A 80 -11.46 -13.95 10.72
C ARG A 80 -10.42 -13.12 9.98
N SER A 81 -10.21 -11.87 10.37
CA SER A 81 -9.38 -10.95 9.59
C SER A 81 -8.42 -10.14 10.42
N ILE A 82 -7.36 -9.69 9.75
CA ILE A 82 -6.47 -8.65 10.23
C ILE A 82 -6.92 -7.31 9.65
N GLY A 83 -6.89 -6.25 10.45
CA GLY A 83 -7.36 -4.92 10.09
C GLY A 83 -6.22 -3.91 10.08
N TYR A 84 -6.15 -3.11 9.02
CA TYR A 84 -5.11 -2.11 8.81
C TYR A 84 -5.75 -0.74 8.59
N GLU A 85 -5.33 0.25 9.36
CA GLU A 85 -5.75 1.64 9.22
C GLU A 85 -4.66 2.42 8.49
N ILE A 86 -4.96 2.90 7.28
CA ILE A 86 -4.11 3.88 6.60
C ILE A 86 -4.34 5.22 7.30
N CYS A 87 -3.34 5.69 8.04
CA CYS A 87 -3.44 6.86 8.89
C CYS A 87 -3.37 8.16 8.10
N GLU A 88 -3.87 9.24 8.73
CA GLU A 88 -3.84 10.61 8.23
C GLU A 88 -4.71 10.82 6.97
N SER A 89 -5.75 10.02 6.78
CA SER A 89 -6.56 10.03 5.55
C SER A 89 -7.31 11.33 5.30
N MET A 90 -7.45 12.18 6.32
CA MET A 90 -8.07 13.52 6.25
C MET A 90 -7.06 14.67 6.28
N LYS A 91 -5.77 14.38 6.48
CA LYS A 91 -4.70 15.37 6.67
C LYS A 91 -3.67 15.35 5.54
N ALA A 92 -3.21 14.16 5.16
CA ALA A 92 -2.14 13.98 4.19
C ALA A 92 -2.54 14.50 2.81
N THR A 93 -1.55 15.01 2.07
CA THR A 93 -1.71 15.26 0.62
C THR A 93 -1.99 13.94 -0.11
N ASP A 94 -2.40 14.01 -1.38
CA ASP A 94 -2.61 12.77 -2.17
C ASP A 94 -1.31 11.97 -2.29
N GLU A 95 -0.19 12.64 -2.57
CA GLU A 95 1.14 12.02 -2.63
C GLU A 95 1.54 11.37 -1.30
N GLU A 96 1.41 12.07 -0.17
CA GLU A 96 1.72 11.52 1.16
C GLU A 96 0.79 10.36 1.51
N PHE A 97 -0.49 10.45 1.15
CA PHE A 97 -1.46 9.41 1.43
C PHE A 97 -1.17 8.14 0.61
N LEU A 98 -0.77 8.28 -0.67
CA LEU A 98 -0.34 7.14 -1.48
C LEU A 98 0.89 6.45 -0.88
N GLN A 99 1.84 7.22 -0.33
CA GLN A 99 2.97 6.65 0.40
C GLN A 99 2.55 5.94 1.70
N ASN A 100 1.58 6.51 2.44
CA ASN A 100 1.00 5.86 3.62
C ASN A 100 0.31 4.54 3.25
N GLU A 101 -0.42 4.55 2.14
CA GLU A 101 -1.12 3.40 1.60
C GLU A 101 -0.14 2.31 1.18
N ASP A 102 0.93 2.64 0.44
CA ASP A 102 1.94 1.66 0.01
C ASP A 102 2.57 0.92 1.19
N ILE A 103 2.98 1.60 2.25
CA ILE A 103 3.52 0.94 3.45
C ILE A 103 2.46 0.05 4.13
N THR A 104 1.20 0.48 4.13
CA THR A 104 0.10 -0.32 4.67
C THR A 104 -0.12 -1.59 3.86
N LEU A 105 -0.09 -1.47 2.53
CA LEU A 105 -0.23 -2.60 1.60
C LEU A 105 0.98 -3.54 1.70
N MET A 106 2.21 -3.04 1.87
CA MET A 106 3.38 -3.87 2.13
C MET A 106 3.21 -4.73 3.39
N GLN A 107 2.74 -4.14 4.50
CA GLN A 107 2.51 -4.88 5.73
C GLN A 107 1.36 -5.90 5.59
N ALA A 108 0.29 -5.54 4.88
CA ALA A 108 -0.80 -6.46 4.60
C ALA A 108 -0.35 -7.62 3.69
N THR A 109 0.52 -7.37 2.71
CA THR A 109 1.14 -8.38 1.86
C THR A 109 2.02 -9.31 2.68
N GLU A 110 2.91 -8.77 3.53
CA GLU A 110 3.74 -9.56 4.46
C GLU A 110 2.87 -10.52 5.30
N ASP A 111 1.76 -10.04 5.86
CA ASP A 111 0.86 -10.88 6.64
C ASP A 111 0.12 -11.93 5.77
N LEU A 112 -0.38 -11.59 4.58
CA LEU A 112 -1.00 -12.57 3.68
C LEU A 112 -0.02 -13.70 3.33
N LEU A 113 1.23 -13.36 2.98
CA LEU A 113 2.29 -14.32 2.68
C LEU A 113 2.62 -15.18 3.92
N TYR A 114 2.76 -14.56 5.10
CA TYR A 114 3.02 -15.26 6.36
C TYR A 114 1.93 -16.30 6.69
N TYR A 115 0.66 -15.95 6.47
CA TYR A 115 -0.48 -16.85 6.70
C TYR A 115 -0.76 -17.81 5.53
N GLY A 116 0.00 -17.73 4.44
CA GLY A 116 -0.16 -18.60 3.27
C GLY A 116 -1.45 -18.35 2.48
N LEU A 117 -1.95 -17.12 2.49
CA LEU A 117 -3.16 -16.71 1.79
C LEU A 117 -2.80 -16.08 0.44
N PRO A 118 -3.55 -16.38 -0.64
CA PRO A 118 -3.33 -15.76 -1.94
C PRO A 118 -3.74 -14.28 -1.90
N ILE A 119 -3.25 -13.46 -2.82
CA ILE A 119 -3.65 -12.05 -2.97
C ILE A 119 -4.77 -12.00 -4.01
N THR A 120 -6.01 -11.85 -3.55
CA THR A 120 -7.23 -11.94 -4.38
C THR A 120 -8.33 -11.05 -3.83
N ALA A 121 -9.41 -10.87 -4.59
CA ALA A 121 -10.59 -10.15 -4.12
C ALA A 121 -11.28 -10.78 -2.90
N ASP A 122 -11.06 -12.08 -2.62
CA ASP A 122 -11.63 -12.74 -1.43
C ASP A 122 -10.77 -12.54 -0.18
N THR A 123 -9.47 -12.30 -0.36
CA THR A 123 -8.48 -12.17 0.71
C THR A 123 -8.08 -10.73 1.00
N VAL A 124 -8.34 -9.80 0.08
CA VAL A 124 -8.17 -8.35 0.25
C VAL A 124 -9.55 -7.70 0.25
N ARG A 125 -10.00 -7.26 1.43
CA ARG A 125 -11.39 -6.81 1.66
C ARG A 125 -11.45 -5.37 2.15
N LEU A 126 -12.60 -4.74 1.96
CA LEU A 126 -12.87 -3.36 2.39
C LEU A 126 -13.93 -3.34 3.50
N HIS A 127 -13.88 -2.32 4.36
CA HIS A 127 -14.81 -2.19 5.49
C HIS A 127 -16.28 -2.15 5.06
N HIS A 128 -16.61 -1.38 4.01
CA HIS A 128 -17.98 -1.26 3.53
C HIS A 128 -18.58 -2.55 2.96
N GLU A 129 -17.79 -3.60 2.74
CA GLU A 129 -18.30 -4.91 2.34
C GLU A 129 -19.02 -5.63 3.49
N PHE A 130 -18.80 -5.21 4.74
CA PHE A 130 -19.34 -5.86 5.94
C PHE A 130 -20.46 -5.06 6.60
N VAL A 131 -20.35 -3.73 6.60
CA VAL A 131 -21.34 -2.83 7.22
C VAL A 131 -21.54 -1.57 6.37
N PRO A 132 -22.71 -0.89 6.44
CA PRO A 132 -22.91 0.37 5.74
C PRO A 132 -22.00 1.49 6.29
N THR A 133 -20.91 1.78 5.57
CA THR A 133 -19.92 2.82 5.88
C THR A 133 -19.31 3.37 4.60
N SER A 134 -18.64 4.52 4.66
CA SER A 134 -17.87 5.10 3.55
C SER A 134 -16.40 4.65 3.55
N CYS A 135 -15.97 3.86 4.53
CA CYS A 135 -14.59 3.36 4.63
C CYS A 135 -14.28 2.27 3.58
N PRO A 136 -13.12 2.28 2.90
CA PRO A 136 -12.02 3.28 2.97
C PRO A 136 -12.25 4.48 2.03
N HIS A 137 -12.56 5.65 2.58
CA HIS A 137 -13.07 6.79 1.80
C HIS A 137 -12.03 7.46 0.90
N ARG A 138 -10.77 7.57 1.34
CA ARG A 138 -9.69 8.27 0.62
C ARG A 138 -9.14 7.38 -0.49
N SER A 139 -8.92 6.10 -0.18
CA SER A 139 -8.54 5.10 -1.19
C SER A 139 -9.62 4.96 -2.27
N LEU A 140 -10.91 4.95 -1.90
CA LEU A 140 -12.00 5.00 -2.90
C LEU A 140 -11.90 6.23 -3.79
N ALA A 141 -11.71 7.42 -3.21
CA ALA A 141 -11.66 8.67 -3.96
C ALA A 141 -10.48 8.73 -4.95
N LEU A 142 -9.32 8.19 -4.58
CA LEU A 142 -8.12 8.19 -5.41
C LEU A 142 -8.16 7.10 -6.48
N HIS A 143 -8.76 5.95 -6.18
CA HIS A 143 -8.69 4.75 -7.02
C HIS A 143 -10.02 4.44 -7.69
N GLY A 144 -10.60 5.42 -8.40
CA GLY A 144 -11.73 5.22 -9.32
C GLY A 144 -13.15 5.24 -8.70
N GLY A 145 -13.28 5.38 -7.38
CA GLY A 145 -14.56 5.66 -6.72
C GLY A 145 -15.51 4.47 -6.55
N THR A 146 -15.13 3.26 -6.99
CA THR A 146 -15.94 2.05 -6.79
C THR A 146 -15.20 0.99 -5.97
N THR A 147 -15.96 0.05 -5.41
CA THR A 147 -15.42 -1.11 -4.70
C THR A 147 -14.48 -1.92 -5.60
N GLU A 148 -14.87 -2.13 -6.85
CA GLU A 148 -14.10 -2.88 -7.83
C GLU A 148 -12.78 -2.18 -8.14
N SER A 149 -12.82 -0.88 -8.45
CA SER A 149 -11.61 -0.15 -8.86
C SER A 149 -10.55 -0.09 -7.76
N VAL A 150 -10.96 0.13 -6.50
CA VAL A 150 -10.00 0.16 -5.37
C VAL A 150 -9.49 -1.25 -5.03
N LYS A 151 -10.31 -2.30 -5.18
CA LYS A 151 -9.85 -3.68 -4.95
C LYS A 151 -8.90 -4.13 -6.04
N ASP A 152 -9.19 -3.83 -7.30
CA ASP A 152 -8.31 -4.13 -8.42
C ASP A 152 -6.95 -3.46 -8.22
N TYR A 153 -6.96 -2.19 -7.77
CA TYR A 153 -5.73 -1.48 -7.41
C TYR A 153 -4.98 -2.16 -6.25
N PHE A 154 -5.63 -2.44 -5.11
CA PHE A 154 -4.96 -3.08 -3.98
C PHE A 154 -4.39 -4.46 -4.35
N ILE A 155 -5.15 -5.28 -5.08
CA ILE A 155 -4.69 -6.62 -5.50
C ILE A 155 -3.47 -6.49 -6.42
N THR A 156 -3.54 -5.59 -7.41
CA THR A 156 -2.42 -5.35 -8.33
C THR A 156 -1.19 -4.90 -7.56
N ARG A 157 -1.32 -3.84 -6.74
CA ARG A 157 -0.20 -3.28 -5.99
C ARG A 157 0.38 -4.28 -4.99
N MET A 158 -0.46 -5.02 -4.27
CA MET A 158 0.00 -6.04 -3.33
C MET A 158 0.71 -7.20 -4.03
N THR A 159 0.28 -7.56 -5.25
CA THR A 159 0.95 -8.58 -6.08
C THR A 159 2.32 -8.11 -6.52
N GLU A 160 2.45 -6.87 -7.01
CA GLU A 160 3.74 -6.24 -7.33
C GLU A 160 4.67 -6.25 -6.11
N LEU A 161 4.16 -5.85 -4.94
CA LEU A 161 4.93 -5.85 -3.69
C LEU A 161 5.41 -7.25 -3.29
N ALA A 162 4.60 -8.29 -3.52
CA ALA A 162 4.97 -9.67 -3.21
C ALA A 162 6.14 -10.19 -4.08
N GLU A 163 6.35 -9.63 -5.27
CA GLU A 163 7.49 -9.96 -6.12
C GLU A 163 8.79 -9.32 -5.61
N LEU A 164 8.69 -8.20 -4.89
CA LEU A 164 9.83 -7.46 -4.35
C LEU A 164 10.40 -8.08 -3.07
N GLY A 165 9.61 -8.87 -2.35
CA GLY A 165 10.02 -9.50 -1.09
C GLY A 165 8.87 -10.12 -0.32
N SER A 166 9.20 -10.95 0.67
CA SER A 166 8.21 -11.55 1.59
C SER A 166 7.99 -10.73 2.86
N THR A 167 8.85 -9.77 3.16
CA THR A 167 8.68 -8.82 4.28
C THR A 167 8.74 -7.37 3.80
N VAL A 168 8.16 -6.45 4.56
CA VAL A 168 8.25 -5.00 4.32
C VAL A 168 9.71 -4.57 4.15
N GLU A 169 10.63 -5.11 4.96
CA GLU A 169 12.05 -4.80 4.85
C GLU A 169 12.65 -5.25 3.51
N GLU A 170 12.30 -6.45 3.04
CA GLU A 170 12.76 -6.96 1.75
C GLU A 170 12.19 -6.13 0.60
N MET A 171 10.88 -5.84 0.63
CA MET A 171 10.21 -5.01 -0.38
C MET A 171 10.87 -3.63 -0.49
N LEU A 172 11.10 -2.96 0.65
CA LEU A 172 11.74 -1.64 0.69
C LEU A 172 13.21 -1.69 0.26
N ALA A 173 13.95 -2.72 0.65
CA ALA A 173 15.35 -2.88 0.25
C ALA A 173 15.47 -3.06 -1.27
N THR A 174 14.58 -3.87 -1.86
CA THR A 174 14.50 -4.03 -3.31
C THR A 174 14.23 -2.69 -3.97
N ILE A 175 13.15 -1.97 -3.59
CA ILE A 175 12.82 -0.65 -4.15
C ILE A 175 14.00 0.34 -4.03
N GLY A 176 14.67 0.38 -2.87
CA GLY A 176 15.83 1.24 -2.65
C GLY A 176 17.01 0.94 -3.60
N ASN A 177 17.35 -0.33 -3.79
CA ASN A 177 18.42 -0.73 -4.70
C ASN A 177 18.12 -0.33 -6.16
N TRP A 178 16.87 -0.49 -6.62
CA TRP A 178 16.46 -0.06 -7.96
C TRP A 178 16.61 1.46 -8.15
N THR A 179 16.30 2.25 -7.13
CA THR A 179 16.51 3.71 -7.20
C THR A 179 17.98 4.09 -7.26
N GLU A 180 18.86 3.37 -6.54
CA GLU A 180 20.30 3.63 -6.54
C GLU A 180 20.97 3.19 -7.85
N GLU A 181 20.60 2.03 -8.42
CA GLU A 181 21.17 1.52 -9.68
C GLU A 181 20.80 2.39 -10.89
N ASN A 182 19.58 2.94 -10.91
CA ASN A 182 19.12 3.83 -11.98
C ASN A 182 19.71 5.25 -11.89
N ASP A 183 20.12 5.71 -10.70
CA ASP A 183 20.81 6.99 -10.51
C ASP A 183 22.31 6.88 -10.87
N ASP A 184 22.93 5.70 -10.66
CA ASP A 184 24.36 5.45 -10.99
C ASP A 184 24.60 5.23 -12.51
N MET A 185 23.60 4.74 -13.27
CA MET A 185 23.68 4.70 -14.74
C MET A 185 23.68 6.09 -15.41
N SER A 186 23.40 7.16 -14.67
CA SER A 186 23.45 8.54 -15.18
C SER A 186 24.87 9.15 -15.24
N ASN A 187 25.91 8.49 -14.70
CA ASN A 187 27.20 9.15 -14.43
C ASN A 187 28.46 8.42 -14.96
N ASN A 188 28.43 7.86 -16.17
CA ASN A 188 29.65 7.43 -16.87
C ASN A 188 29.83 8.15 -18.23
N GLU A 189 30.22 9.42 -18.19
CA GLU A 189 30.82 10.10 -19.34
C GLU A 189 32.36 9.91 -19.35
N GLU A 190 32.86 8.99 -20.18
CA GLU A 190 34.24 9.07 -20.69
C GLU A 190 34.26 9.75 -22.06
N THR A 191 35.00 10.86 -22.11
CA THR A 191 35.07 11.88 -23.17
C THR A 191 35.80 11.45 -24.46
N SER A 192 35.21 11.72 -25.63
CA SER A 192 35.94 12.30 -26.80
C SER A 192 34.98 12.85 -27.87
N PRO A 193 35.32 13.92 -28.61
CA PRO A 193 34.35 14.88 -29.12
C PRO A 193 33.99 14.68 -30.61
N GLY A 194 32.70 14.83 -30.93
CA GLY A 194 32.27 14.96 -32.34
C GLY A 194 30.77 14.88 -32.55
N GLU A 195 30.12 16.05 -32.44
CA GLU A 195 28.90 16.50 -33.13
C GLU A 195 27.54 15.77 -32.90
N GLU A 196 26.53 16.64 -32.70
CA GLU A 196 25.07 16.45 -32.66
C GLU A 196 24.42 15.94 -31.36
N LYS A 197 23.59 16.81 -30.76
CA LYS A 197 22.80 16.61 -29.54
C LYS A 197 21.73 15.52 -29.75
N PRO A 198 21.64 14.49 -28.88
CA PRO A 198 20.39 13.78 -28.65
C PRO A 198 19.74 14.25 -27.33
N SER A 199 18.42 14.44 -27.36
CA SER A 199 17.58 14.50 -26.17
C SER A 199 17.48 13.10 -25.58
N THR A 200 17.98 12.90 -24.36
CA THR A 200 17.84 11.66 -23.60
C THR A 200 16.45 11.60 -22.95
N GLU A 201 15.44 11.18 -23.71
CA GLU A 201 14.17 10.67 -23.17
C GLU A 201 14.34 9.17 -22.84
N LYS A 202 13.83 8.73 -21.68
CA LYS A 202 13.86 7.32 -21.28
C LYS A 202 12.98 6.48 -22.22
N THR A 203 13.28 5.19 -22.36
CA THR A 203 12.48 4.27 -23.17
C THR A 203 11.15 3.93 -22.50
N ASN A 204 10.15 3.53 -23.29
CA ASN A 204 8.85 3.11 -22.74
C ASN A 204 9.00 1.89 -21.81
N GLU A 205 9.98 1.02 -22.04
CA GLU A 205 10.31 -0.11 -21.16
C GLU A 205 10.80 0.35 -19.79
N GLU A 206 11.72 1.33 -19.74
CA GLU A 206 12.20 1.91 -18.48
C GLU A 206 11.07 2.62 -17.74
N ILE A 207 10.23 3.35 -18.47
CA ILE A 207 9.07 4.03 -17.88
C ILE A 207 8.03 3.02 -17.38
N ALA A 208 7.81 1.91 -18.09
CA ALA A 208 6.96 0.82 -17.63
C ALA A 208 7.47 0.21 -16.31
N ASP A 209 8.79 0.05 -16.17
CA ASP A 209 9.38 -0.41 -14.91
C ASP A 209 9.16 0.62 -13.78
N GLU A 210 9.34 1.91 -14.04
CA GLU A 210 9.03 2.97 -13.07
C GLU A 210 7.53 3.03 -12.71
N VAL A 211 6.64 2.74 -13.67
CA VAL A 211 5.20 2.65 -13.45
C VAL A 211 4.87 1.47 -12.53
N ILE A 212 5.45 0.30 -12.75
CA ILE A 212 5.30 -0.88 -11.86
C ILE A 212 5.83 -0.56 -10.45
N LEU A 213 6.91 0.22 -10.36
CA LEU A 213 7.44 0.68 -9.07
C LEU A 213 6.56 1.74 -8.39
N GLY A 214 5.56 2.29 -9.09
CA GLY A 214 4.62 3.30 -8.57
C GLY A 214 5.12 4.74 -8.67
N LEU A 215 6.26 4.98 -9.34
CA LEU A 215 6.89 6.30 -9.41
C LEU A 215 6.07 7.32 -10.21
N TRP A 216 5.19 6.84 -11.09
CA TRP A 216 4.34 7.65 -11.95
C TRP A 216 2.95 7.93 -11.36
N GLY A 217 2.67 7.50 -10.13
CA GLY A 217 1.32 7.56 -9.58
C GLY A 217 0.41 6.49 -10.21
N ASN A 218 -0.89 6.58 -9.96
CA ASN A 218 -1.85 5.53 -10.31
C ASN A 218 -3.11 6.07 -10.99
N GLY A 219 -3.77 5.25 -11.81
CA GLY A 219 -5.02 5.62 -12.50
C GLY A 219 -4.88 6.85 -13.42
N GLU A 220 -5.78 7.82 -13.26
CA GLU A 220 -5.76 9.07 -14.05
C GLU A 220 -4.53 9.94 -13.75
N GLU A 221 -3.97 9.90 -12.54
CA GLU A 221 -2.73 10.63 -12.22
C GLU A 221 -1.55 10.07 -13.01
N ARG A 222 -1.43 8.74 -13.07
CA ARG A 222 -0.42 8.04 -13.89
C ARG A 222 -0.49 8.48 -15.34
N LYS A 223 -1.70 8.43 -15.88
CA LYS A 223 -1.96 8.85 -17.25
C LYS A 223 -1.58 10.30 -17.47
N GLN A 224 -2.02 11.21 -16.60
CA GLN A 224 -1.72 12.62 -16.71
C GLN A 224 -0.21 12.89 -16.64
N ARG A 225 0.52 12.30 -15.68
CA ARG A 225 1.96 12.52 -15.51
C ARG A 225 2.75 11.99 -16.71
N LEU A 226 2.41 10.79 -17.20
CA LEU A 226 3.04 10.22 -18.39
C LEU A 226 2.80 11.09 -19.62
N GLU A 227 1.56 11.53 -19.85
CA GLU A 227 1.22 12.39 -20.99
C GLU A 227 1.85 13.80 -20.88
N GLU A 228 1.96 14.36 -19.67
CA GLU A 228 2.62 15.65 -19.40
C GLU A 228 4.12 15.60 -19.71
N ASP A 229 4.78 14.48 -19.40
CA ASP A 229 6.20 14.24 -19.72
C ASP A 229 6.41 13.74 -21.17
N GLY A 230 5.34 13.66 -21.96
CA GLY A 230 5.39 13.36 -23.40
C GLY A 230 5.38 11.88 -23.76
N TYR A 231 5.12 11.01 -22.79
CA TYR A 231 5.03 9.57 -22.99
C TYR A 231 3.63 9.11 -23.44
N ASP A 232 3.59 8.00 -24.17
CA ASP A 232 2.33 7.33 -24.56
C ASP A 232 1.88 6.39 -23.44
N TYR A 233 0.88 6.83 -22.67
CA TYR A 233 0.29 6.05 -21.59
C TYR A 233 -0.18 4.66 -22.07
N ASP A 234 -0.84 4.56 -23.22
CA ASP A 234 -1.41 3.28 -23.68
C ASP A 234 -0.28 2.30 -24.03
N ALA A 235 0.80 2.78 -24.66
CA ALA A 235 1.96 1.96 -25.00
C ALA A 235 2.71 1.47 -23.75
N ILE A 236 2.93 2.35 -22.77
CA ILE A 236 3.57 1.99 -21.51
C ILE A 236 2.69 1.02 -20.73
N GLN A 237 1.38 1.28 -20.67
CA GLN A 237 0.46 0.41 -19.96
C GLN A 237 0.35 -0.98 -20.61
N GLU A 238 0.53 -1.10 -21.94
CA GLU A 238 0.63 -2.40 -22.61
C GLU A 238 1.90 -3.16 -22.18
N ILE A 239 3.05 -2.48 -22.09
CA ILE A 239 4.31 -3.09 -21.62
C ILE A 239 4.19 -3.51 -20.16
N VAL A 240 3.59 -2.66 -19.31
CA VAL A 240 3.27 -3.00 -17.91
C VAL A 240 2.41 -4.27 -17.87
N ASN A 241 1.34 -4.35 -18.66
CA ASN A 241 0.47 -5.52 -18.69
C ASN A 241 1.20 -6.79 -19.18
N ILE A 242 2.13 -6.68 -20.13
CA ILE A 242 2.94 -7.80 -20.60
C ILE A 242 3.86 -8.30 -19.48
N LYS A 243 4.63 -7.39 -18.86
CA LYS A 243 5.56 -7.70 -17.76
C LYS A 243 4.87 -8.36 -16.56
N LEU A 244 3.62 -7.96 -16.27
CA LEU A 244 2.82 -8.50 -15.17
C LEU A 244 2.08 -9.81 -15.52
N SER A 245 2.19 -10.30 -16.76
CA SER A 245 1.50 -11.51 -17.22
C SER A 245 2.42 -12.72 -17.45
N GLU A 246 3.74 -12.55 -17.27
CA GLU A 246 4.77 -13.59 -17.41
C GLU A 246 5.04 -14.34 -16.08
#